data_AF-A0A7J4UY96-F1
#
_entry.id   AF-A0A7J4UY96-F1
#
_cell.length_a   1.000
_cell.length_b   1.000
_cell.length_c   1.000
_cell.angle_alpha   90.00
_cell.angle_beta   90.00
_cell.angle_gamma   90.00
#
_symmetry.space_group_name_H-M   'P 1'
#
loop_
_entity.id
_entity.type
_entity.pdbx_description
1 polymer ?
#
loop_
_entity_poly.entity_id
_entity_poly.type
_entity_poly.pdbx_seq_one_letter_code
_entity_poly.pdbx_strand_id
1 'polypeptide(L)'
;MKDYRFTSESVSNISPKIFRNIDRKAFIARNFPALGHSMSSKISKNKKSEYVTFIRENFSNFSQREIAKRLGLGHTTVNTWSREIGLKFNKHTVNESFFDTLNEESAYTLGLIYTDGNVSWNIEKGYYSLTITAAEKDVKHLEKIRNIISSSKPLLYAPKTKSYRLIVSNKILACKLIRLGVIPRKSLIVKFPELPKEQLRHFIRGAIDGDGSVRFFKRKRSPYFEIMFCSGSLEFCKGFVNAIRMNVGITANVYKTGNNVYIARYSCTRGKKLAKYVYDDAKLFLKRKYDAYKNNVLEG
;
A
#
# COMPACT_ATOMS: atom_id res chain seq x y z
N MET A 1 23.04 15.77 -20.07
CA MET A 1 23.54 15.83 -18.68
C MET A 1 23.10 17.14 -18.06
N LYS A 2 22.19 17.10 -17.09
CA LYS A 2 21.87 18.24 -16.21
C LYS A 2 21.69 17.66 -14.81
N ASP A 3 22.68 17.91 -13.96
CA ASP A 3 22.63 17.64 -12.53
C ASP A 3 21.61 18.58 -11.87
N TYR A 4 20.62 18.01 -11.20
CA TYR A 4 19.73 18.76 -10.31
C TYR A 4 20.03 18.35 -8.86
N ARG A 5 20.92 19.11 -8.21
CA ARG A 5 21.00 19.18 -6.75
C ARG A 5 19.98 20.23 -6.29
N PHE A 6 18.98 19.84 -5.51
CA PHE A 6 18.03 20.78 -4.89
C PHE A 6 18.35 20.95 -3.40
N THR A 7 18.69 22.19 -3.04
CA THR A 7 18.98 22.66 -1.69
C THR A 7 17.70 22.85 -0.86
N SER A 8 17.86 22.90 0.46
CA SER A 8 16.84 22.82 1.52
C SER A 8 15.94 24.05 1.72
N GLU A 9 15.88 24.98 0.77
CA GLU A 9 15.14 26.25 0.92
C GLU A 9 13.95 26.34 -0.04
N SER A 10 12.82 25.76 0.36
CA SER A 10 11.51 26.09 -0.23
C SER A 10 10.32 25.70 0.66
N VAL A 11 10.52 25.55 1.97
CA VAL A 11 9.46 25.22 2.94
C VAL A 11 9.23 26.41 3.86
N SER A 12 8.75 27.54 3.34
CA SER A 12 8.45 28.69 4.20
C SER A 12 7.43 29.69 3.66
N ASN A 13 6.44 29.30 2.84
CA ASN A 13 5.33 30.22 2.51
C ASN A 13 4.02 29.50 2.18
N ILE A 14 3.25 29.17 3.23
CA ILE A 14 1.78 29.07 3.17
C ILE A 14 1.24 29.84 4.37
N SER A 15 0.56 30.95 4.10
CA SER A 15 0.04 31.94 5.06
C SER A 15 -1.06 31.37 5.99
N PRO A 16 -1.01 31.61 7.33
CA PRO A 16 -2.01 31.16 8.30
C PRO A 16 -3.07 32.23 8.62
N LYS A 17 -3.72 32.81 7.60
CA LYS A 17 -4.79 33.82 7.80
C LYS A 17 -6.08 33.43 7.08
N ILE A 18 -6.82 32.49 7.65
CA ILE A 18 -8.30 32.33 7.64
C ILE A 18 -8.56 31.29 8.75
N PHE A 19 -9.62 31.42 9.54
CA PHE A 19 -9.94 30.67 10.79
C PHE A 19 -9.42 31.28 12.10
N ARG A 20 -9.85 32.51 12.40
CA ARG A 20 -10.11 32.93 13.78
C ARG A 20 -11.62 33.03 13.99
N ASN A 21 -12.07 32.61 15.18
CA ASN A 21 -13.41 32.77 15.76
C ASN A 21 -14.53 31.80 15.35
N ILE A 22 -14.33 30.51 15.60
CA ILE A 22 -15.44 29.67 16.09
C ILE A 22 -14.96 29.06 17.41
N ASP A 23 -15.62 29.41 18.51
CA ASP A 23 -15.37 28.83 19.83
C ASP A 23 -15.76 27.34 19.80
N ARG A 24 -14.76 26.50 19.48
CA ARG A 24 -14.90 25.05 19.25
C ARG A 24 -15.54 24.33 20.44
N LYS A 25 -15.42 24.84 21.67
CA LYS A 25 -16.00 24.22 22.86
C LYS A 25 -17.54 24.31 22.85
N ALA A 26 -18.09 25.44 22.44
CA ALA A 26 -19.54 25.66 22.39
C ALA A 26 -20.22 24.84 21.28
N PHE A 27 -19.56 24.66 20.14
CA PHE A 27 -20.10 23.90 18.99
C PHE A 27 -20.17 22.38 19.26
N ILE A 28 -19.16 21.83 19.96
CA ILE A 28 -19.11 20.39 20.28
C ILE A 28 -20.13 20.03 21.36
N ALA A 29 -20.31 20.89 22.38
CA ALA A 29 -21.25 20.65 23.47
C ALA A 29 -22.72 20.66 23.02
N ARG A 30 -23.07 21.45 21.98
CA ARG A 30 -24.46 21.57 21.48
C ARG A 30 -24.87 20.45 20.52
N ASN A 31 -23.95 19.85 19.78
CA ASN A 31 -24.29 18.96 18.66
C ASN A 31 -23.98 17.47 18.88
N PHE A 32 -23.29 17.10 19.97
CA PHE A 32 -22.92 15.71 20.25
C PHE A 32 -23.11 15.39 21.75
N PRO A 33 -24.33 15.08 22.21
CA PRO A 33 -24.51 14.61 23.59
C PRO A 33 -23.73 13.31 23.79
N ALA A 34 -22.97 13.26 24.89
CA ALA A 34 -22.08 12.16 25.21
C ALA A 34 -22.86 10.84 25.33
N LEU A 35 -22.51 9.86 24.49
CA LEU A 35 -22.92 8.47 24.68
C LEU A 35 -22.31 7.98 26.00
N GLY A 36 -23.16 7.52 26.90
CA GLY A 36 -22.81 7.12 28.27
C GLY A 36 -21.66 6.13 28.32
N HIS A 37 -20.53 6.56 28.88
CA HIS A 37 -19.47 5.69 29.35
C HIS A 37 -19.85 5.15 30.72
N SER A 38 -19.88 3.82 30.88
CA SER A 38 -20.02 3.16 32.17
C SER A 38 -18.91 3.61 33.14
N MET A 39 -19.29 3.82 34.40
CA MET A 39 -18.47 4.30 35.51
C MET A 39 -17.02 3.80 35.54
N SER A 40 -16.07 4.74 35.61
CA SER A 40 -14.68 4.50 35.99
C SER A 40 -14.58 4.34 37.51
N SER A 41 -14.62 3.11 38.02
CA SER A 41 -14.12 2.84 39.38
C SER A 41 -12.60 3.05 39.40
N LYS A 42 -12.10 3.89 40.33
CA LYS A 42 -10.66 4.10 40.51
C LYS A 42 -10.00 2.75 40.85
N ILE A 43 -9.09 2.28 39.99
CA ILE A 43 -8.31 1.07 40.24
C ILE A 43 -7.47 1.29 41.52
N SER A 44 -7.56 0.38 42.48
CA SER A 44 -6.79 0.45 43.72
C SER A 44 -5.28 0.34 43.46
N LYS A 45 -4.45 0.92 44.34
CA LYS A 45 -2.97 0.88 44.20
C LYS A 45 -2.42 -0.56 44.12
N ASN A 46 -2.98 -1.48 44.90
CA ASN A 46 -2.58 -2.90 44.89
C ASN A 46 -2.88 -3.55 43.53
N LYS A 47 -4.08 -3.33 43.00
CA LYS A 47 -4.51 -3.87 41.70
C LYS A 47 -3.72 -3.27 40.53
N LYS A 48 -3.36 -1.99 40.60
CA LYS A 48 -2.43 -1.38 39.62
C LYS A 48 -1.07 -2.07 39.65
N SER A 49 -0.55 -2.40 40.83
CA SER A 49 0.77 -3.05 40.95
C SER A 49 0.78 -4.44 40.30
N GLU A 50 -0.25 -5.25 40.54
CA GLU A 50 -0.43 -6.56 39.87
C GLU A 50 -0.48 -6.41 38.34
N TYR A 51 -1.26 -5.46 37.84
CA TYR A 51 -1.40 -5.21 36.40
C TYR A 51 -0.09 -4.73 35.77
N VAL A 52 0.66 -3.90 36.46
CA VAL A 52 1.97 -3.42 36.01
C VAL A 52 2.99 -4.57 35.94
N THR A 53 2.99 -5.48 36.91
CA THR A 53 3.81 -6.70 36.87
C THR A 53 3.45 -7.55 35.66
N PHE A 54 2.16 -7.82 35.45
CA PHE A 54 1.69 -8.56 34.27
C PHE A 54 2.10 -7.89 32.95
N ILE A 55 1.98 -6.57 32.84
CA ILE A 55 2.43 -5.80 31.67
C ILE A 55 3.91 -6.03 31.43
N ARG A 56 4.77 -5.94 32.45
CA ARG A 56 6.22 -6.09 32.33
C ARG A 56 6.62 -7.47 31.82
N GLU A 57 6.06 -8.52 32.39
CA GLU A 57 6.35 -9.92 32.02
C GLU A 57 5.90 -10.27 30.61
N ASN A 58 4.84 -9.60 30.12
CA ASN A 58 4.20 -9.94 28.85
C ASN A 58 4.44 -8.91 27.74
N PHE A 59 5.18 -7.83 27.99
CA PHE A 59 5.35 -6.72 27.06
C PHE A 59 5.95 -7.13 25.71
N SER A 60 6.84 -8.11 25.73
CA SER A 60 7.50 -8.65 24.53
C SER A 60 6.72 -9.79 23.85
N ASN A 61 5.79 -10.43 24.58
CA ASN A 61 5.09 -11.64 24.14
C ASN A 61 3.74 -11.32 23.52
N PHE A 62 3.06 -10.28 24.00
CA PHE A 62 1.73 -9.90 23.54
C PHE A 62 1.70 -8.46 23.04
N SER A 63 0.83 -8.20 22.05
CA SER A 63 0.53 -6.84 21.66
C SER A 63 -0.14 -6.09 22.82
N GLN A 64 -0.01 -4.76 22.85
CA GLN A 64 -0.63 -3.92 23.89
C GLN A 64 -2.15 -4.06 23.92
N ARG A 65 -2.77 -4.36 22.77
CA ARG A 65 -4.21 -4.63 22.69
C ARG A 65 -4.59 -5.96 23.33
N GLU A 66 -3.74 -6.98 23.17
CA GLU A 66 -3.96 -8.28 23.79
C GLU A 66 -3.74 -8.21 25.31
N ILE A 67 -2.69 -7.50 25.76
CA ILE A 67 -2.49 -7.20 27.19
C ILE A 67 -3.70 -6.44 27.76
N ALA A 68 -4.18 -5.41 27.05
CA ALA A 68 -5.35 -4.64 27.47
C ALA A 68 -6.61 -5.52 27.57
N LYS A 69 -6.85 -6.40 26.59
CA LYS A 69 -7.97 -7.34 26.60
C LYS A 69 -7.91 -8.29 27.79
N ARG A 70 -6.74 -8.88 28.06
CA ARG A 70 -6.53 -9.81 29.19
C ARG A 70 -6.73 -9.16 30.55
N LEU A 71 -6.34 -7.89 30.68
CA LEU A 71 -6.49 -7.12 31.92
C LEU A 71 -7.85 -6.43 32.04
N GLY A 72 -8.70 -6.48 31.02
CA GLY A 72 -9.96 -5.72 30.97
C GLY A 72 -9.74 -4.19 31.01
N LEU A 73 -8.60 -3.71 30.50
CA LEU A 73 -8.21 -2.30 30.53
C LEU A 73 -8.39 -1.63 29.16
N GLY A 74 -8.46 -0.30 29.17
CA GLY A 74 -8.24 0.49 27.96
C GLY A 74 -6.78 0.37 27.49
N HIS A 75 -6.56 0.22 26.17
CA HIS A 75 -5.21 0.13 25.61
C HIS A 75 -4.35 1.39 25.88
N THR A 76 -4.98 2.55 26.05
CA THR A 76 -4.31 3.79 26.46
C THR A 76 -3.74 3.68 27.87
N THR A 77 -4.48 3.07 28.81
CA THR A 77 -4.02 2.80 30.18
C THR A 77 -2.79 1.90 30.17
N VAL A 78 -2.83 0.80 29.42
CA VAL A 78 -1.68 -0.11 29.25
C VAL A 78 -0.47 0.65 28.69
N ASN A 79 -0.67 1.49 27.67
CA ASN A 79 0.41 2.28 27.09
C ASN A 79 1.00 3.29 28.07
N THR A 80 0.16 3.98 28.84
CA THR A 80 0.60 4.94 29.85
C THR A 80 1.41 4.25 30.93
N TRP A 81 0.89 3.17 31.51
CA TRP A 81 1.61 2.44 32.56
C TRP A 81 2.89 1.78 32.06
N SER A 82 2.91 1.27 30.83
CA SER A 82 4.14 0.76 30.21
C SER A 82 5.23 1.84 30.17
N ARG A 83 4.88 3.09 29.83
CA ARG A 83 5.83 4.21 29.84
C ARG A 83 6.25 4.61 31.25
N GLU A 84 5.32 4.61 32.21
CA GLU A 84 5.62 4.89 33.62
C GLU A 84 6.69 3.93 34.18
N ILE A 85 6.67 2.65 33.76
CA ILE A 85 7.66 1.66 34.16
C ILE A 85 8.87 1.52 33.22
N GLY A 86 9.07 2.49 32.33
CA GLY A 86 10.26 2.58 31.47
C GLY A 86 10.29 1.61 30.27
N LEU A 87 9.18 0.93 29.96
CA LEU A 87 9.13 0.03 28.80
C LEU A 87 9.09 0.85 27.50
N LYS A 88 9.96 0.47 26.55
CA LYS A 88 10.09 1.12 25.25
C LYS A 88 9.39 0.29 24.17
N PHE A 89 8.47 0.91 23.45
CA PHE A 89 7.86 0.29 22.28
C PHE A 89 8.87 0.20 21.14
N ASN A 90 9.07 -1.00 20.60
CA ASN A 90 9.85 -1.17 19.38
C ASN A 90 9.15 -0.46 18.23
N LYS A 91 9.78 0.60 17.71
CA LYS A 91 9.28 1.31 16.54
C LYS A 91 9.59 0.47 15.31
N HIS A 92 8.55 0.17 14.53
CA HIS A 92 8.78 -0.45 13.24
C HIS A 92 9.50 0.50 12.28
N THR A 93 10.45 -0.05 11.55
CA THR A 93 11.34 0.64 10.62
C THR A 93 10.98 0.26 9.19
N VAL A 94 11.46 1.07 8.25
CA VAL A 94 11.35 0.87 6.80
C VAL A 94 12.50 1.63 6.14
N ASN A 95 12.94 1.21 4.95
CA ASN A 95 13.87 2.01 4.17
C ASN A 95 13.16 3.27 3.63
N GLU A 96 13.42 4.41 4.27
CA GLU A 96 12.82 5.68 3.86
C GLU A 96 13.31 6.17 2.49
N SER A 97 14.49 5.72 2.05
CA SER A 97 15.10 6.08 0.76
C SER A 97 14.66 5.18 -0.40
N PHE A 98 13.78 4.21 -0.15
CA PHE A 98 13.40 3.19 -1.13
C PHE A 98 12.85 3.75 -2.46
N PHE A 99 12.24 4.94 -2.44
CA PHE A 99 11.69 5.61 -3.63
C PHE A 99 12.50 6.84 -4.07
N ASP A 100 13.72 7.04 -3.55
CA ASP A 100 14.56 8.19 -3.93
C ASP A 100 15.16 8.03 -5.32
N THR A 101 15.41 6.79 -5.73
CA THR A 101 15.85 6.47 -7.10
C THR A 101 15.12 5.23 -7.55
N LEU A 102 14.52 5.30 -8.75
CA LEU A 102 13.79 4.18 -9.30
C LEU A 102 14.74 3.19 -9.97
N ASN A 103 14.71 1.97 -9.46
CA ASN A 103 15.31 0.76 -10.00
C ASN A 103 14.21 -0.31 -10.21
N GLU A 104 14.59 -1.52 -10.63
CA GLU A 104 13.65 -2.60 -10.87
C GLU A 104 12.68 -2.85 -9.69
N GLU A 105 13.22 -2.96 -8.47
CA GLU A 105 12.44 -3.31 -7.28
C GLU A 105 11.48 -2.19 -6.87
N SER A 106 11.97 -0.94 -6.83
CA SER A 106 11.20 0.23 -6.44
C SER A 106 10.16 0.61 -7.50
N ALA A 107 10.47 0.52 -8.79
CA ALA A 107 9.52 0.77 -9.87
C ALA A 107 8.42 -0.30 -9.92
N TYR A 108 8.79 -1.57 -9.75
CA TYR A 108 7.81 -2.66 -9.61
C TYR A 108 6.89 -2.45 -8.41
N THR A 109 7.48 -2.14 -7.26
CA THR A 109 6.72 -1.92 -6.02
C THR A 109 5.80 -0.71 -6.14
N LEU A 110 6.24 0.35 -6.83
CA LEU A 110 5.41 1.51 -7.13
C LEU A 110 4.20 1.11 -8.00
N GLY A 111 4.41 0.32 -9.05
CA GLY A 111 3.32 -0.20 -9.90
C GLY A 111 2.29 -1.01 -9.11
N LEU A 112 2.76 -1.87 -8.21
CA LEU A 112 1.90 -2.64 -7.31
C LEU A 112 1.14 -1.75 -6.31
N ILE A 113 1.78 -0.72 -5.77
CA ILE A 113 1.13 0.25 -4.86
C ILE A 113 0.05 1.06 -5.61
N TYR A 114 0.30 1.36 -6.88
CA TYR A 114 -0.65 2.06 -7.74
C TYR A 114 -1.97 1.32 -7.91
N THR A 115 -1.95 -0.01 -7.85
CA THR A 115 -3.16 -0.84 -7.92
C THR A 115 -3.64 -1.19 -6.52
N ASP A 116 -2.87 -1.99 -5.79
CA ASP A 116 -3.28 -2.71 -4.57
C ASP A 116 -2.94 -1.92 -3.29
N GLY A 117 -2.20 -0.82 -3.43
CA GLY A 117 -1.77 0.04 -2.35
C GLY A 117 -2.78 1.13 -2.00
N ASN A 118 -2.83 1.47 -0.71
CA ASN A 118 -3.58 2.60 -0.20
C ASN A 118 -2.71 3.43 0.74
N VAL A 119 -2.56 4.72 0.42
CA VAL A 119 -1.96 5.70 1.33
C VAL A 119 -3.07 6.38 2.12
N SER A 120 -2.87 6.56 3.42
CA SER A 120 -3.77 7.31 4.29
C SER A 120 -2.99 8.18 5.25
N TRP A 121 -3.52 9.36 5.55
CA TRP A 121 -2.94 10.27 6.53
C TRP A 121 -4.01 11.00 7.34
N ASN A 122 -3.61 11.48 8.51
CA ASN A 122 -4.36 12.42 9.32
C ASN A 122 -3.35 13.38 9.97
N ILE A 123 -3.39 14.64 9.55
CA ILE A 123 -2.44 15.67 9.99
C ILE A 123 -2.58 15.95 11.49
N GLU A 124 -3.82 16.07 11.98
CA GLU A 124 -4.12 16.34 13.39
C GLU A 124 -3.59 15.24 14.32
N LYS A 125 -3.63 13.98 13.86
CA LYS A 125 -3.14 12.81 14.60
C LYS A 125 -1.68 12.44 14.27
N GLY A 126 -1.01 13.19 13.39
CA GLY A 126 0.35 12.88 12.93
C GLY A 126 0.48 11.52 12.23
N TYR A 127 -0.62 10.98 11.70
CA TYR A 127 -0.68 9.63 11.15
C TYR A 127 -0.40 9.65 9.65
N TYR A 128 0.50 8.80 9.19
CA TYR A 128 0.78 8.56 7.78
C TYR A 128 1.05 7.07 7.59
N SER A 129 0.37 6.45 6.64
CA SER A 129 0.56 5.03 6.39
C SER A 129 0.39 4.65 4.93
N LEU A 130 1.20 3.71 4.49
CA LEU A 130 0.95 2.86 3.33
C LEU A 130 0.37 1.53 3.81
N THR A 131 -0.65 1.03 3.13
CA THR A 131 -1.15 -0.33 3.29
C THR A 131 -1.19 -1.03 1.93
N ILE A 132 -0.60 -2.22 1.83
CA ILE A 132 -0.73 -3.11 0.67
C ILE A 132 -1.45 -4.37 1.18
N THR A 133 -2.51 -4.79 0.48
CA THR A 133 -3.29 -5.97 0.85
C THR A 133 -3.14 -7.04 -0.22
N ALA A 134 -2.84 -8.27 0.17
CA ALA A 134 -2.79 -9.41 -0.73
C ALA A 134 -3.67 -10.55 -0.21
N ALA A 135 -4.27 -11.32 -1.12
CA ALA A 135 -4.95 -12.56 -0.76
C ALA A 135 -3.96 -13.55 -0.12
N GLU A 136 -4.45 -14.45 0.73
CA GLU A 136 -3.63 -15.46 1.42
C GLU A 136 -2.75 -16.28 0.48
N LYS A 137 -3.27 -16.66 -0.69
CA LYS A 137 -2.50 -17.37 -1.74
C LYS A 137 -1.28 -16.60 -2.26
N ASP A 138 -1.29 -15.27 -2.14
CA ASP A 138 -0.26 -14.36 -2.66
C ASP A 138 0.65 -13.84 -1.50
N VAL A 139 0.55 -14.39 -0.29
CA VAL A 139 1.30 -13.93 0.91
C VAL A 139 2.83 -13.94 0.72
N LYS A 140 3.38 -14.94 0.03
CA LYS A 140 4.82 -15.03 -0.24
C LYS A 140 5.33 -13.85 -1.07
N HIS A 141 4.49 -13.33 -1.96
CA HIS A 141 4.82 -12.13 -2.73
C HIS A 141 4.80 -10.89 -1.84
N LEU A 142 3.78 -10.76 -0.99
CA LEU A 142 3.71 -9.65 -0.02
C LEU A 142 4.88 -9.65 0.97
N GLU A 143 5.35 -10.82 1.42
CA GLU A 143 6.57 -10.94 2.24
C GLU A 143 7.84 -10.49 1.48
N LYS A 144 7.97 -10.82 0.19
CA LYS A 144 9.07 -10.30 -0.63
C LYS A 144 9.05 -8.77 -0.69
N ILE A 145 7.87 -8.17 -0.90
CA ILE A 145 7.72 -6.71 -0.91
C ILE A 145 8.10 -6.13 0.45
N ARG A 146 7.62 -6.73 1.56
CA ARG A 146 7.97 -6.33 2.93
C ARG A 146 9.49 -6.31 3.14
N ASN A 147 10.20 -7.34 2.68
CA ASN A 147 11.64 -7.47 2.83
C ASN A 147 12.41 -6.46 1.98
N ILE A 148 12.00 -6.27 0.72
CA ILE A 148 12.63 -5.34 -0.23
C ILE A 148 12.52 -3.89 0.25
N ILE A 149 11.36 -3.49 0.80
CA ILE A 149 11.22 -2.16 1.42
C ILE A 149 11.87 -2.08 2.82
N SER A 150 12.49 -3.17 3.28
CA SER A 150 13.14 -3.30 4.60
C SER A 150 12.19 -2.99 5.77
N SER A 151 10.92 -3.42 5.68
CA SER A 151 9.97 -3.16 6.76
C SER A 151 10.07 -4.21 7.87
N SER A 152 10.29 -3.75 9.11
CA SER A 152 10.34 -4.66 10.27
C SER A 152 8.96 -5.06 10.77
N LYS A 153 7.88 -4.40 10.35
CA LYS A 153 6.53 -4.71 10.80
C LYS A 153 6.03 -6.03 10.20
N PRO A 154 5.59 -7.01 11.00
CA PRO A 154 5.05 -8.26 10.46
C PRO A 154 3.77 -8.02 9.66
N LEU A 155 3.48 -8.92 8.72
CA LEU A 155 2.21 -8.90 7.99
C LEU A 155 1.05 -9.16 8.94
N LEU A 156 -0.03 -8.40 8.78
CA LEU A 156 -1.25 -8.55 9.56
C LEU A 156 -2.25 -9.44 8.81
N TYR A 157 -2.60 -10.58 9.39
CA TYR A 157 -3.65 -11.45 8.84
C TYR A 157 -5.06 -10.91 9.15
N ALA A 158 -5.95 -10.98 8.17
CA ALA A 158 -7.36 -10.62 8.28
C ALA A 158 -8.22 -11.86 7.94
N PRO A 159 -8.73 -12.61 8.95
CA PRO A 159 -9.46 -13.85 8.74
C PRO A 159 -10.72 -13.71 7.89
N LYS A 160 -11.49 -12.63 8.09
CA LYS A 160 -12.75 -12.37 7.38
C LYS A 160 -12.60 -12.33 5.86
N THR A 161 -11.47 -11.79 5.38
CA THR A 161 -11.20 -11.62 3.95
C THR A 161 -10.14 -12.59 3.43
N LYS A 162 -9.62 -13.50 4.28
CA LYS A 162 -8.51 -14.42 3.98
C LYS A 162 -7.36 -13.71 3.25
N SER A 163 -6.87 -12.64 3.88
CA SER A 163 -5.89 -11.73 3.28
C SER A 163 -4.85 -11.28 4.30
N TYR A 164 -3.66 -10.93 3.82
CA TYR A 164 -2.61 -10.30 4.61
C TYR A 164 -2.44 -8.83 4.24
N ARG A 165 -2.03 -8.03 5.22
CA ARG A 165 -1.76 -6.60 5.05
C ARG A 165 -0.33 -6.26 5.48
N LEU A 166 0.42 -5.65 4.56
CA LEU A 166 1.64 -4.94 4.88
C LEU A 166 1.26 -3.51 5.22
N ILE A 167 1.54 -3.07 6.44
CA ILE A 167 1.23 -1.71 6.91
C ILE A 167 2.55 -1.02 7.25
N VAL A 168 2.87 0.08 6.57
CA VAL A 168 4.06 0.89 6.85
C VAL A 168 3.60 2.23 7.39
N SER A 169 3.86 2.49 8.67
CA SER A 169 3.53 3.75 9.34
C SER A 169 4.74 4.67 9.36
N ASN A 170 5.04 5.29 8.21
CA ASN A 170 6.19 6.17 8.04
C ASN A 170 5.81 7.42 7.22
N LYS A 171 6.03 8.60 7.80
CA LYS A 171 5.66 9.90 7.18
C LYS A 171 6.48 10.19 5.92
N ILE A 172 7.80 9.97 5.97
CA ILE A 172 8.70 10.30 4.87
C ILE A 172 8.35 9.45 3.64
N LEU A 173 8.22 8.13 3.82
CA LEU A 173 7.84 7.22 2.74
C LEU A 173 6.45 7.53 2.18
N ALA A 174 5.45 7.80 3.04
CA ALA A 174 4.11 8.16 2.58
C ALA A 174 4.10 9.47 1.79
N CYS A 175 4.84 10.50 2.23
CA CYS A 175 4.96 11.76 1.50
C CYS A 175 5.65 11.58 0.13
N LYS A 176 6.68 10.72 0.04
CA LYS A 176 7.32 10.37 -1.25
C LYS A 176 6.32 9.72 -2.22
N LEU A 177 5.53 8.76 -1.74
CA LEU A 177 4.49 8.12 -2.54
C LEU A 177 3.41 9.12 -3.01
N ILE A 178 3.00 10.05 -2.16
CA ILE A 178 2.03 11.10 -2.53
C ILE A 178 2.60 11.98 -3.66
N ARG A 179 3.86 12.39 -3.57
CA ARG A 179 4.55 13.14 -4.64
C ARG A 179 4.65 12.36 -5.93
N LEU A 180 4.82 11.04 -5.83
CA LEU A 180 4.81 10.12 -6.96
C LEU A 180 3.40 9.83 -7.50
N GLY A 181 2.33 10.47 -6.99
CA GLY A 181 0.96 10.34 -7.51
C GLY A 181 0.07 9.32 -6.79
N VAL A 182 0.56 8.69 -5.71
CA VAL A 182 -0.21 7.74 -4.89
C VAL A 182 -0.96 8.48 -3.79
N ILE A 183 -2.18 8.92 -4.11
CA ILE A 183 -3.08 9.62 -3.16
C ILE A 183 -4.15 8.67 -2.57
N PRO A 184 -4.89 9.05 -1.52
CA PRO A 184 -5.99 8.27 -0.97
C PRO A 184 -7.17 8.31 -1.93
N ARG A 185 -7.97 7.24 -1.96
CA ARG A 185 -9.13 7.11 -2.88
C ARG A 185 -8.75 7.32 -4.35
N LYS A 186 -7.50 7.02 -4.72
CA LYS A 186 -6.94 7.23 -6.06
C LYS A 186 -7.60 6.39 -7.15
N SER A 187 -8.24 5.28 -6.82
CA SER A 187 -8.66 4.25 -7.80
C SER A 187 -9.48 4.76 -8.98
N LEU A 188 -10.20 5.89 -8.82
CA LEU A 188 -11.01 6.52 -9.87
C LEU A 188 -10.35 7.72 -10.57
N ILE A 189 -9.31 8.30 -9.97
CA ILE A 189 -8.72 9.60 -10.39
C ILE A 189 -7.21 9.53 -10.64
N VAL A 190 -6.58 8.39 -10.37
CA VAL A 190 -5.14 8.21 -10.52
C VAL A 190 -4.73 8.41 -11.98
N LYS A 191 -3.62 9.10 -12.21
CA LYS A 191 -3.03 9.28 -13.53
C LYS A 191 -1.85 8.34 -13.70
N PHE A 192 -1.58 7.93 -14.93
CA PHE A 192 -0.37 7.16 -15.22
C PHE A 192 0.86 8.05 -14.94
N PRO A 193 1.82 7.61 -14.11
CA PRO A 193 2.95 8.45 -13.73
C PRO A 193 3.94 8.63 -14.87
N GLU A 194 4.63 9.75 -14.87
CA GLU A 194 5.83 9.96 -15.68
C GLU A 194 7.02 9.30 -14.98
N LEU A 195 7.66 8.34 -15.65
CA LEU A 195 8.77 7.56 -15.11
C LEU A 195 9.89 7.45 -16.17
N PRO A 196 11.16 7.24 -15.75
CA PRO A 196 12.24 6.93 -16.68
C PRO A 196 11.89 5.73 -17.55
N LYS A 197 12.26 5.80 -18.84
CA LYS A 197 11.89 4.80 -19.86
C LYS A 197 12.32 3.39 -19.45
N GLU A 198 13.49 3.28 -18.85
CA GLU A 198 14.12 2.04 -18.39
C GLU A 198 13.32 1.39 -17.26
N GLN A 199 12.58 2.20 -16.48
CA GLN A 199 11.81 1.74 -15.32
C GLN A 199 10.34 1.44 -15.65
N LEU A 200 9.85 1.88 -16.81
CA LEU A 200 8.46 1.65 -17.23
C LEU A 200 8.12 0.17 -17.30
N ARG A 201 9.04 -0.68 -17.78
CA ARG A 201 8.80 -2.14 -17.85
C ARG A 201 8.51 -2.73 -16.48
N HIS A 202 9.22 -2.27 -15.44
CA HIS A 202 9.11 -2.73 -14.07
C HIS A 202 7.82 -2.21 -13.42
N PHE A 203 7.50 -0.93 -13.62
CA PHE A 203 6.24 -0.34 -13.18
C PHE A 203 5.03 -1.04 -13.80
N ILE A 204 5.03 -1.25 -15.12
CA ILE A 204 3.95 -1.94 -15.84
C ILE A 204 3.82 -3.38 -15.32
N ARG A 205 4.93 -4.08 -15.07
CA ARG A 205 4.90 -5.41 -14.44
C ARG A 205 4.20 -5.38 -13.08
N GLY A 206 4.56 -4.43 -12.22
CA GLY A 206 3.94 -4.26 -10.90
C GLY A 206 2.44 -4.00 -10.97
N ALA A 207 2.02 -3.12 -11.89
CA ALA A 207 0.60 -2.81 -12.10
C ALA A 207 -0.17 -4.02 -12.68
N ILE A 208 0.43 -4.78 -13.61
CA ILE A 208 -0.15 -6.04 -14.10
C ILE A 208 -0.25 -7.05 -12.95
N ASP A 209 0.73 -7.11 -12.06
CA ASP A 209 0.76 -8.09 -10.96
C ASP A 209 -0.25 -7.78 -9.85
N GLY A 210 -0.64 -6.53 -9.66
CA GLY A 210 -1.79 -6.17 -8.84
C GLY A 210 -3.13 -6.34 -9.57
N ASP A 211 -3.55 -5.35 -10.34
CA ASP A 211 -4.90 -5.29 -10.98
C ASP A 211 -4.99 -5.96 -12.36
N GLY A 212 -3.90 -6.55 -12.86
CA GLY A 212 -3.91 -7.29 -14.11
C GLY A 212 -4.27 -8.77 -13.97
N SER A 213 -4.28 -9.44 -15.11
CA SER A 213 -4.60 -10.85 -15.25
C SER A 213 -3.79 -11.43 -16.40
N VAL A 214 -3.04 -12.50 -16.12
CA VAL A 214 -2.23 -13.23 -17.10
C VAL A 214 -2.78 -14.65 -17.20
N ARG A 215 -3.25 -15.04 -18.38
CA ARG A 215 -3.94 -16.33 -18.57
C ARG A 215 -3.62 -16.95 -19.92
N PHE A 216 -3.61 -18.28 -19.95
CA PHE A 216 -3.67 -19.06 -21.17
C PHE A 216 -5.04 -19.74 -21.27
N PHE A 217 -5.78 -19.44 -22.33
CA PHE A 217 -7.09 -20.02 -22.60
C PHE A 217 -6.93 -21.27 -23.45
N LYS A 218 -7.09 -22.45 -22.85
CA LYS A 218 -7.12 -23.74 -23.54
C LYS A 218 -8.45 -23.94 -24.26
N ARG A 219 -8.58 -23.39 -25.47
CA ARG A 219 -9.73 -23.66 -26.35
C ARG A 219 -9.40 -24.79 -27.33
N LYS A 220 -10.38 -25.64 -27.65
CA LYS A 220 -10.20 -26.83 -28.53
C LYS A 220 -9.55 -26.52 -29.88
N ARG A 221 -9.89 -25.39 -30.51
CA ARG A 221 -9.41 -25.02 -31.86
C ARG A 221 -8.45 -23.84 -31.91
N SER A 222 -8.52 -22.93 -30.93
CA SER A 222 -7.75 -21.69 -30.96
C SER A 222 -7.37 -21.29 -29.54
N PRO A 223 -6.40 -22.01 -28.94
CA PRO A 223 -5.87 -21.59 -27.66
C PRO A 223 -5.13 -20.26 -27.80
N TYR A 224 -5.22 -19.41 -26.80
CA TYR A 224 -4.53 -18.11 -26.85
C TYR A 224 -4.08 -17.63 -25.48
N PHE A 225 -3.00 -16.88 -25.49
CA PHE A 225 -2.46 -16.20 -24.33
C PHE A 225 -3.05 -14.79 -24.22
N GLU A 226 -3.35 -14.33 -23.01
CA GLU A 226 -3.93 -13.01 -22.75
C GLU A 226 -3.33 -12.35 -21.52
N ILE A 227 -3.01 -11.07 -21.66
CA ILE A 227 -2.85 -10.14 -20.56
C ILE A 227 -4.00 -9.14 -20.60
N MET A 228 -4.72 -9.03 -19.49
CA MET A 228 -5.77 -8.05 -19.28
C MET A 228 -5.34 -7.14 -18.12
N PHE A 229 -5.53 -5.84 -18.29
CA PHE A 229 -5.33 -4.85 -17.23
C PHE A 229 -6.65 -4.13 -16.94
N CYS A 230 -6.96 -3.94 -15.66
CA CYS A 230 -8.17 -3.28 -15.18
C CYS A 230 -7.81 -2.05 -14.36
N SER A 231 -8.58 -0.97 -14.48
CA SER A 231 -8.44 0.22 -13.64
C SER A 231 -9.78 0.92 -13.50
N GLY A 232 -10.02 1.53 -12.34
CA GLY A 232 -11.18 2.42 -12.15
C GLY A 232 -11.00 3.80 -12.81
N SER A 233 -9.76 4.19 -13.09
CA SER A 233 -9.39 5.44 -13.77
C SER A 233 -9.20 5.21 -15.27
N LEU A 234 -9.99 5.92 -16.08
CA LEU A 234 -9.83 5.96 -17.54
C LEU A 234 -8.48 6.56 -17.95
N GLU A 235 -8.06 7.63 -17.28
CA GLU A 235 -6.78 8.31 -17.57
C GLU A 235 -5.61 7.36 -17.32
N PHE A 236 -5.63 6.62 -16.21
CA PHE A 236 -4.60 5.61 -15.93
C PHE A 236 -4.58 4.52 -17.00
N CYS A 237 -5.75 4.00 -17.39
CA CYS A 237 -5.84 2.93 -18.37
C CYS A 237 -5.35 3.39 -19.77
N LYS A 238 -5.72 4.61 -20.19
CA LYS A 238 -5.21 5.21 -21.43
C LYS A 238 -3.69 5.44 -21.39
N GLY A 239 -3.17 5.96 -20.27
CA GLY A 239 -1.73 6.14 -20.07
C GLY A 239 -0.97 4.82 -20.10
N PHE A 240 -1.52 3.77 -19.48
CA PHE A 240 -0.98 2.41 -19.50
C PHE A 240 -0.88 1.86 -20.93
N VAL A 241 -1.95 1.97 -21.72
CA VAL A 241 -1.94 1.56 -23.13
C VAL A 241 -0.92 2.36 -23.95
N ASN A 242 -0.85 3.68 -23.74
CA ASN A 242 0.09 4.54 -24.45
C ASN A 242 1.55 4.19 -24.12
N ALA A 243 1.86 3.94 -22.85
CA ALA A 243 3.20 3.52 -22.43
C ALA A 243 3.61 2.20 -23.10
N ILE A 244 2.70 1.23 -23.20
CA ILE A 244 2.95 -0.03 -23.90
C ILE A 244 3.13 0.19 -25.41
N ARG A 245 2.31 1.06 -26.03
CA ARG A 245 2.44 1.40 -27.46
C ARG A 245 3.82 1.98 -27.76
N MET A 246 4.29 2.93 -26.95
CA MET A 246 5.56 3.61 -27.17
C MET A 246 6.79 2.73 -26.95
N ASN A 247 6.70 1.73 -26.06
CA ASN A 247 7.85 0.89 -25.70
C ASN A 247 7.86 -0.49 -26.39
N VAL A 248 6.71 -1.01 -26.78
CA VAL A 248 6.56 -2.39 -27.31
C VAL A 248 5.96 -2.40 -28.73
N GLY A 249 5.38 -1.28 -29.19
CA GLY A 249 4.75 -1.19 -30.51
C GLY A 249 3.42 -1.95 -30.62
N ILE A 250 2.78 -2.29 -29.50
CA ILE A 250 1.46 -2.95 -29.47
C ILE A 250 0.43 -2.05 -28.80
N THR A 251 -0.82 -2.15 -29.24
CA THR A 251 -1.93 -1.37 -28.68
C THR A 251 -3.09 -2.27 -28.24
N ALA A 252 -4.00 -1.69 -27.47
CA ALA A 252 -5.27 -2.27 -27.09
C ALA A 252 -6.33 -1.17 -27.01
N ASN A 253 -7.58 -1.52 -27.31
CA ASN A 253 -8.69 -0.63 -27.06
C ASN A 253 -9.00 -0.63 -25.56
N VAL A 254 -9.27 0.56 -25.01
CA VAL A 254 -9.79 0.72 -23.66
C VAL A 254 -11.31 0.77 -23.75
N TYR A 255 -11.99 -0.15 -23.07
CA TYR A 255 -13.46 -0.16 -23.01
C TYR A 255 -13.92 -0.20 -21.55
N LYS A 256 -15.11 0.37 -21.30
CA LYS A 256 -15.74 0.37 -19.99
C LYS A 256 -16.52 -0.93 -19.80
N THR A 257 -16.46 -1.50 -18.60
CA THR A 257 -17.31 -2.61 -18.17
C THR A 257 -17.89 -2.31 -16.79
N GLY A 258 -19.16 -2.67 -16.58
CA GLY A 258 -19.87 -2.41 -15.32
C GLY A 258 -19.78 -0.95 -14.84
N ASN A 259 -19.81 -0.78 -13.52
CA ASN A 259 -19.70 0.53 -12.88
C ASN A 259 -18.23 0.93 -12.68
N ASN A 260 -17.76 1.88 -13.49
CA ASN A 260 -16.46 2.54 -13.37
C ASN A 260 -15.26 1.58 -13.39
N VAL A 261 -15.29 0.55 -14.26
CA VAL A 261 -14.11 -0.28 -14.55
C VAL A 261 -13.75 -0.13 -16.03
N TYR A 262 -12.49 0.15 -16.31
CA TYR A 262 -11.93 0.25 -17.65
C TYR A 262 -10.93 -0.88 -17.87
N ILE A 263 -11.03 -1.54 -19.02
CA ILE A 263 -10.22 -2.71 -19.35
C ILE A 263 -9.41 -2.45 -20.62
N ALA A 264 -8.14 -2.85 -20.58
CA ALA A 264 -7.30 -3.02 -21.75
C ALA A 264 -6.91 -4.50 -21.89
N ARG A 265 -7.06 -5.06 -23.11
CA ARG A 265 -6.81 -6.49 -23.38
C ARG A 265 -5.79 -6.69 -24.50
N TYR A 266 -4.75 -7.47 -24.19
CA TYR A 266 -3.68 -7.90 -25.08
C TYR A 266 -3.75 -9.42 -25.24
N SER A 267 -4.33 -9.89 -26.34
CA SER A 267 -4.51 -11.32 -26.62
C SER A 267 -3.58 -11.79 -27.74
N CYS A 268 -3.39 -13.09 -27.84
CA CYS A 268 -2.59 -13.76 -28.87
C CYS A 268 -1.15 -13.20 -28.90
N THR A 269 -0.65 -12.82 -30.08
CA THR A 269 0.70 -12.28 -30.27
C THR A 269 0.96 -11.02 -29.46
N ARG A 270 -0.04 -10.15 -29.27
CA ARG A 270 0.09 -8.94 -28.45
C ARG A 270 0.29 -9.30 -26.98
N GLY A 271 -0.46 -10.28 -26.48
CA GLY A 271 -0.30 -10.79 -25.12
C GLY A 271 1.09 -11.38 -24.89
N LYS A 272 1.58 -12.21 -25.81
CA LYS A 272 2.92 -12.79 -25.75
C LYS A 272 4.01 -11.71 -25.77
N LYS A 273 3.91 -10.71 -26.66
CA LYS A 273 4.85 -9.56 -26.72
C LYS A 273 4.86 -8.76 -25.43
N LEU A 274 3.69 -8.48 -24.84
CA LEU A 274 3.60 -7.77 -23.57
C LEU A 274 4.21 -8.58 -22.43
N ALA A 275 3.94 -9.89 -22.37
CA ALA A 275 4.49 -10.78 -21.35
C ALA A 275 6.02 -10.82 -21.42
N LYS A 276 6.57 -10.98 -22.63
CA LYS A 276 8.00 -10.92 -22.89
C LYS A 276 8.62 -9.62 -22.35
N TYR A 277 8.02 -8.48 -22.70
CA TYR A 277 8.50 -7.17 -22.25
C TYR A 277 8.55 -7.00 -20.72
N VAL A 278 7.57 -7.55 -20.00
CA VAL A 278 7.48 -7.34 -18.54
C VAL A 278 8.15 -8.43 -17.72
N TYR A 279 8.18 -9.69 -18.20
CA TYR A 279 8.64 -10.85 -17.43
C TYR A 279 10.01 -11.40 -17.84
N ASP A 280 10.55 -11.04 -19.00
CA ASP A 280 11.93 -11.44 -19.35
C ASP A 280 12.93 -10.86 -18.34
N ASP A 281 13.81 -11.74 -17.83
CA ASP A 281 14.83 -11.46 -16.83
C ASP A 281 14.30 -10.82 -15.52
N ALA A 282 12.99 -10.90 -15.28
CA ALA A 282 12.37 -10.31 -14.10
C ALA A 282 12.82 -11.04 -12.84
N LYS A 283 13.31 -10.29 -11.83
CA LYS A 283 13.67 -10.84 -10.52
C LYS A 283 12.52 -10.79 -9.51
N LEU A 284 11.57 -9.87 -9.74
CA LEU A 284 10.44 -9.61 -8.87
C LEU A 284 9.13 -9.65 -9.65
N PHE A 285 8.25 -10.59 -9.29
CA PHE A 285 6.97 -10.83 -9.94
C PHE A 285 6.03 -11.63 -9.03
N LEU A 286 4.73 -11.61 -9.36
CA LEU A 286 3.73 -12.46 -8.73
C LEU A 286 3.75 -13.85 -9.37
N LYS A 287 4.20 -14.86 -8.61
CA LYS A 287 4.51 -16.20 -9.11
C LYS A 287 3.43 -16.80 -10.03
N ARG A 288 2.16 -16.81 -9.59
CA ARG A 288 1.05 -17.38 -10.40
C ARG A 288 0.84 -16.72 -11.77
N LYS A 289 1.16 -15.43 -11.91
CA LYS A 289 1.04 -14.70 -13.19
C LYS A 289 2.25 -14.96 -14.07
N TYR A 290 3.44 -15.01 -13.47
CA TYR A 290 4.66 -15.41 -14.15
C TYR A 290 4.61 -16.86 -14.65
N ASP A 291 4.14 -17.81 -13.83
CA ASP A 291 4.02 -19.22 -14.21
C ASP A 291 3.11 -19.40 -15.44
N ALA A 292 2.04 -18.59 -15.56
CA ALA A 292 1.19 -18.59 -16.76
C ALA A 292 1.96 -18.15 -18.02
N TYR A 293 2.88 -17.19 -17.90
CA TYR A 293 3.77 -16.79 -18.98
C TYR A 293 4.81 -17.88 -19.29
N LYS A 294 5.55 -18.32 -18.27
CA LYS A 294 6.62 -19.31 -18.39
C LYS A 294 6.14 -20.59 -19.09
N ASN A 295 5.06 -21.18 -18.60
CA ASN A 295 4.61 -22.49 -19.06
C ASN A 295 3.91 -22.48 -20.44
N ASN A 296 3.56 -21.31 -20.99
CA ASN A 296 2.74 -21.22 -22.21
C ASN A 296 3.32 -20.29 -23.29
N VAL A 297 4.50 -19.71 -23.04
CA VAL A 297 5.19 -18.79 -23.97
C VAL A 297 6.69 -19.05 -24.03
N LEU A 298 7.34 -19.33 -22.89
CA LEU A 298 8.77 -19.67 -22.87
C LEU A 298 9.00 -21.16 -23.14
N GLU A 299 8.22 -22.02 -22.48
CA GLU A 299 8.40 -23.48 -22.53
C GLU A 299 7.42 -24.19 -23.49
N GLY A 300 6.50 -23.47 -24.12
CA GLY A 300 5.46 -24.02 -25.01
C GLY A 300 5.26 -23.19 -26.25
#